data_AF-A0A1C4E3Q0-F1
#
_entry.id   AF-A0A1C4E3Q0-F1
#
_cell.length_a   1.000
_cell.length_b   1.000
_cell.length_c   1.000
_cell.angle_alpha   90.00
_cell.angle_beta   90.00
_cell.angle_gamma   90.00
#
_symmetry.space_group_name_H-M   'P 1'
#
loop_
_entity.id
_entity.type
_entity.pdbx_description
1 polymer ?
#
loop_
_entity_poly.entity_id
_entity_poly.type
_entity_poly.pdbx_seq_one_letter_code
_entity_poly.pdbx_strand_id
1 'polypeptide(L)'
;MSLRGKIIYYVLTGARKSKEAHEHIKELSDMGAKVYVILTPNALNLVDINKLEEASGNFIRYSFNKKNGESLPLEEIIIIAPATYSTINKITNGIADNFATSCIAAAIGRKTSIYLAPSMNIDLWRSPIIQGNLNRLQQLGVKIIHPRIEGNYCTMAYASKVNDAVIYDYEKIRFQSKEENLMQYQKQYKKLLSTHYIEMKNAGERIVSSGLSNGSKGCISMKVPIGFLISSSGAEIGNLKESDITWVLGRDDNTIKWVGSTCPSSETPMHFKMYEHLPDVNAVIHGHCPQITYGVDYEQYRTKEYLRYGTFEFGEKLIKHMKEYGGRNFVIARDHGEVAIGTSLDKAIDNVIKICNYERLEIISQ
;
A
#
# COMPACT_ATOMS: atom_id res chain seq x y z
N MET A 1 -18.61 2.39 -7.15
CA MET A 1 -17.78 1.34 -6.53
C MET A 1 -16.63 1.03 -7.48
N SER A 2 -15.41 1.04 -6.98
CA SER A 2 -14.17 1.05 -7.76
C SER A 2 -13.87 -0.24 -8.52
N LEU A 3 -14.47 -1.36 -8.14
CA LEU A 3 -14.27 -2.66 -8.79
C LEU A 3 -15.50 -3.13 -9.57
N ARG A 4 -16.47 -2.23 -9.84
CA ARG A 4 -17.76 -2.59 -10.46
C ARG A 4 -17.55 -3.35 -11.77
N GLY A 5 -18.03 -4.60 -11.80
CA GLY A 5 -18.01 -5.47 -12.97
C GLY A 5 -16.68 -6.18 -13.23
N LYS A 6 -15.63 -5.90 -12.46
CA LYS A 6 -14.32 -6.56 -12.64
C LYS A 6 -14.40 -8.03 -12.32
N ILE A 7 -13.83 -8.86 -13.19
CA ILE A 7 -13.70 -10.31 -12.95
C ILE A 7 -12.41 -10.58 -12.17
N ILE A 8 -12.53 -11.07 -10.94
CA ILE A 8 -11.41 -11.40 -10.06
C ILE A 8 -11.34 -12.91 -9.87
N TYR A 9 -10.18 -13.51 -10.13
CA TYR A 9 -9.86 -14.83 -9.62
C TYR A 9 -9.15 -14.71 -8.27
N TYR A 10 -9.78 -15.21 -7.21
CA TYR A 10 -9.19 -15.26 -5.87
C TYR A 10 -8.63 -16.66 -5.61
N VAL A 11 -7.32 -16.82 -5.78
CA VAL A 11 -6.62 -18.10 -5.66
C VAL A 11 -6.19 -18.36 -4.23
N LEU A 12 -6.74 -19.40 -3.60
CA LEU A 12 -6.33 -19.87 -2.27
C LEU A 12 -5.34 -21.03 -2.37
N THR A 13 -4.23 -20.90 -1.65
CA THR A 13 -3.22 -21.96 -1.53
C THR A 13 -3.23 -22.61 -0.13
N GLY A 14 -2.47 -23.69 0.06
CA GLY A 14 -2.49 -24.50 1.28
C GLY A 14 -1.84 -23.85 2.51
N ALA A 15 -2.39 -22.75 3.03
CA ALA A 15 -1.97 -22.13 4.27
C ALA A 15 -3.14 -21.90 5.24
N ARG A 16 -2.87 -21.86 6.55
CA ARG A 16 -3.90 -21.69 7.59
C ARG A 16 -4.78 -20.45 7.37
N LYS A 17 -4.20 -19.38 6.82
CA LYS A 17 -4.90 -18.13 6.52
C LYS A 17 -6.03 -18.26 5.48
N SER A 18 -6.04 -19.31 4.67
CA SER A 18 -7.14 -19.59 3.73
C SER A 18 -8.49 -19.79 4.43
N LYS A 19 -8.50 -20.17 5.71
CA LYS A 19 -9.73 -20.36 6.51
C LYS A 19 -10.53 -19.07 6.71
N GLU A 20 -9.84 -17.93 6.74
CA GLU A 20 -10.39 -16.60 7.01
C GLU A 20 -10.65 -15.81 5.70
N ALA A 21 -10.41 -16.42 4.53
CA ALA A 21 -10.45 -15.68 3.25
C ALA A 21 -11.86 -15.17 2.87
N HIS A 22 -12.93 -15.78 3.39
CA HIS A 22 -14.31 -15.44 3.09
C HIS A 22 -14.65 -13.97 3.41
N GLU A 23 -14.14 -13.43 4.52
CA GLU A 23 -14.36 -12.02 4.90
C GLU A 23 -13.84 -11.04 3.83
N HIS A 24 -12.66 -11.34 3.29
CA HIS A 24 -11.99 -10.47 2.31
C HIS A 24 -12.53 -10.65 0.90
N ILE A 25 -12.98 -11.85 0.57
CA ILE A 25 -13.71 -12.11 -0.67
C ILE A 25 -15.03 -11.32 -0.67
N LYS A 26 -15.74 -11.30 0.47
CA LYS A 26 -16.98 -10.54 0.62
C LYS A 26 -16.76 -9.04 0.42
N GLU A 27 -15.69 -8.48 0.97
CA GLU A 27 -15.33 -7.07 0.76
C GLU A 27 -15.17 -6.73 -0.72
N LEU A 28 -14.45 -7.54 -1.50
CA LEU A 28 -14.28 -7.32 -2.94
C LEU A 28 -15.62 -7.42 -3.70
N SER A 29 -16.46 -8.40 -3.34
CA SER A 29 -17.81 -8.54 -3.88
C SER A 29 -18.69 -7.33 -3.58
N ASP A 30 -18.63 -6.81 -2.36
CA ASP A 30 -19.37 -5.61 -1.92
C ASP A 30 -18.92 -4.34 -2.63
N MET A 31 -17.68 -4.33 -3.15
CA MET A 31 -17.17 -3.29 -4.04
C MET A 31 -17.57 -3.51 -5.52
N GLY A 32 -18.46 -4.46 -5.77
CA GLY A 32 -19.06 -4.73 -7.09
C GLY A 32 -18.21 -5.60 -8.01
N ALA A 33 -17.14 -6.23 -7.51
CA ALA A 33 -16.38 -7.21 -8.27
C ALA A 33 -17.16 -8.53 -8.41
N LYS A 34 -16.94 -9.27 -9.50
CA LYS A 34 -17.37 -10.66 -9.64
C LYS A 34 -16.20 -11.56 -9.26
N VAL A 35 -16.22 -12.06 -8.04
CA VAL A 35 -15.11 -12.86 -7.49
C VAL A 35 -15.36 -14.33 -7.73
N TYR A 36 -14.43 -15.02 -8.38
CA TYR A 36 -14.42 -16.47 -8.55
C TYR A 36 -13.27 -17.04 -7.74
N VAL A 37 -13.58 -17.88 -6.76
CA VAL A 37 -12.57 -18.47 -5.90
C VAL A 37 -12.00 -19.71 -6.57
N ILE A 38 -10.67 -19.79 -6.62
CA ILE A 38 -9.94 -20.90 -7.19
C ILE A 38 -9.09 -21.56 -6.09
N LEU A 39 -9.25 -22.85 -5.86
CA LEU A 39 -8.52 -23.56 -4.82
C LEU A 39 -7.42 -24.44 -5.41
N THR A 40 -6.23 -24.40 -4.82
CA THR A 40 -5.27 -25.50 -4.96
C THR A 40 -5.80 -26.76 -4.24
N PRO A 41 -5.33 -27.97 -4.59
CA PRO A 41 -5.70 -29.19 -3.86
C PRO A 41 -5.47 -29.11 -2.34
N ASN A 42 -4.36 -28.48 -1.91
CA ASN A 42 -4.07 -28.32 -0.48
C ASN A 42 -4.99 -27.30 0.20
N ALA A 43 -5.44 -26.25 -0.51
CA ALA A 43 -6.39 -25.30 0.06
C ALA A 43 -7.78 -25.91 0.25
N LEU A 44 -8.20 -26.78 -0.67
CA LEU A 44 -9.48 -27.49 -0.61
C LEU A 44 -9.67 -28.25 0.72
N ASN A 45 -8.60 -28.81 1.27
CA ASN A 45 -8.62 -29.54 2.53
C ASN A 45 -8.67 -28.64 3.79
N LEU A 46 -8.59 -27.32 3.62
CA LEU A 46 -8.49 -26.37 4.74
C LEU A 46 -9.73 -25.48 4.89
N VAL A 47 -10.43 -25.20 3.80
CA VAL A 47 -11.47 -24.17 3.72
C VAL A 47 -12.88 -24.75 3.78
N ASP A 48 -13.82 -23.90 4.17
CA ASP A 48 -15.25 -24.19 4.08
C ASP A 48 -15.77 -23.65 2.73
N ILE A 49 -16.16 -24.56 1.84
CA ILE A 49 -16.64 -24.21 0.49
C ILE A 49 -17.91 -23.36 0.56
N ASN A 50 -18.85 -23.69 1.47
CA ASN A 50 -20.14 -23.00 1.56
C ASN A 50 -19.94 -21.53 1.94
N LYS A 51 -19.04 -21.25 2.90
CA LYS A 51 -18.69 -19.87 3.27
C LYS A 51 -18.06 -19.09 2.12
N LEU A 52 -17.26 -19.75 1.28
CA LEU A 52 -16.64 -19.11 0.13
C LEU A 52 -17.65 -18.83 -0.98
N GLU A 53 -18.60 -19.73 -1.21
CA GLU A 53 -19.70 -19.52 -2.17
C GLU A 53 -20.61 -18.38 -1.71
N GLU A 54 -20.97 -18.34 -0.44
CA GLU A 54 -21.75 -17.25 0.15
C GLU A 54 -21.03 -15.90 0.04
N ALA A 55 -19.74 -15.86 0.40
CA ALA A 55 -18.96 -14.62 0.35
C ALA A 55 -18.72 -14.10 -1.08
N SER A 56 -18.52 -15.00 -2.04
CA SER A 56 -18.24 -14.64 -3.42
C SER A 56 -19.51 -14.45 -4.26
N GLY A 57 -20.63 -15.03 -3.85
CA GLY A 57 -21.85 -15.14 -4.67
C GLY A 57 -21.67 -15.97 -5.93
N ASN A 58 -20.59 -16.76 -6.04
CA ASN A 58 -20.22 -17.53 -7.23
C ASN A 58 -19.76 -18.95 -6.83
N PHE A 59 -19.80 -19.88 -7.78
CA PHE A 59 -19.29 -21.23 -7.57
C PHE A 59 -17.76 -21.23 -7.37
N ILE A 60 -17.26 -22.22 -6.64
CA ILE A 60 -15.81 -22.43 -6.43
C ILE A 60 -15.25 -23.40 -7.47
N ARG A 61 -14.04 -23.10 -7.97
CA ARG A 61 -13.34 -23.98 -8.93
C ARG A 61 -12.03 -24.52 -8.34
N TYR A 62 -11.77 -25.81 -8.47
CA TYR A 62 -10.52 -26.44 -8.00
C TYR A 62 -10.02 -27.57 -8.90
N SER A 63 -10.72 -27.85 -10.01
CA SER A 63 -10.42 -28.92 -10.95
C SER A 63 -10.70 -28.45 -12.37
N PHE A 64 -10.00 -29.05 -13.34
CA PHE A 64 -10.24 -28.87 -14.77
C PHE A 64 -11.64 -29.35 -15.19
N ASN A 65 -12.22 -30.28 -14.43
CA ASN A 65 -13.56 -30.78 -14.71
C ASN A 65 -14.61 -29.72 -14.34
N LYS A 66 -15.47 -29.40 -15.31
CA LYS A 66 -16.59 -28.48 -15.11
C LYS A 66 -17.70 -29.17 -14.31
N LYS A 67 -17.75 -28.93 -12.99
CA LYS A 67 -18.96 -29.16 -12.19
C LYS A 67 -20.12 -28.35 -12.81
N ASN A 68 -21.21 -29.03 -13.16
CA ASN A 68 -22.44 -28.47 -13.75
C ASN A 68 -22.27 -27.71 -15.09
N GLY A 69 -21.17 -27.91 -15.82
CA GLY A 69 -20.95 -27.27 -17.13
C GLY A 69 -20.61 -25.77 -17.09
N GLU A 70 -20.58 -25.16 -15.91
CA GLU A 70 -20.29 -23.73 -15.74
C GLU A 70 -18.84 -23.42 -16.14
N SER A 71 -18.67 -22.39 -16.97
CA SER A 71 -17.34 -21.91 -17.38
C SER A 71 -16.98 -20.67 -16.57
N LEU A 72 -15.71 -20.55 -16.19
CA LEU A 72 -15.23 -19.30 -15.60
C LEU A 72 -15.14 -18.21 -16.70
N PRO A 73 -15.59 -16.98 -16.44
CA PRO A 73 -15.31 -15.86 -17.31
C PRO A 73 -13.82 -15.52 -17.28
N LEU A 74 -13.28 -14.95 -18.37
CA LEU A 74 -11.89 -14.53 -18.42
C LEU A 74 -11.60 -13.49 -17.32
N GLU A 75 -10.54 -13.72 -16.56
CA GLU A 75 -10.15 -12.86 -15.45
C GLU A 75 -9.46 -11.58 -15.90
N GLU A 76 -9.73 -10.48 -15.20
CA GLU A 76 -9.01 -9.21 -15.35
C GLU A 76 -7.96 -9.03 -14.24
N ILE A 77 -8.20 -9.67 -13.09
CA ILE A 77 -7.37 -9.59 -11.90
C ILE A 77 -7.20 -11.00 -11.31
N ILE A 78 -5.99 -11.34 -10.89
CA ILE A 78 -5.75 -12.51 -10.03
C ILE A 78 -5.17 -12.05 -8.69
N ILE A 79 -5.76 -12.52 -7.61
CA ILE A 79 -5.24 -12.37 -6.25
C ILE A 79 -4.83 -13.76 -5.77
N ILE A 80 -3.55 -13.95 -5.42
CA ILE A 80 -3.03 -15.19 -4.84
C ILE A 80 -2.74 -14.92 -3.38
N ALA A 81 -3.71 -15.21 -2.51
CA ALA A 81 -3.64 -14.86 -1.10
C ALA A 81 -4.40 -15.90 -0.25
N PRO A 82 -3.72 -16.70 0.58
CA PRO A 82 -2.27 -16.79 0.73
C PRO A 82 -1.58 -17.44 -0.49
N ALA A 83 -0.33 -17.06 -0.75
CA ALA A 83 0.57 -17.72 -1.69
C ALA A 83 1.66 -18.51 -0.94
N THR A 84 1.53 -19.84 -0.89
CA THR A 84 2.52 -20.70 -0.24
C THR A 84 3.84 -20.75 -1.00
N TYR A 85 4.92 -21.10 -0.29
CA TYR A 85 6.24 -21.41 -0.85
C TYR A 85 6.14 -22.37 -2.05
N SER A 86 5.35 -23.45 -1.94
CA SER A 86 5.17 -24.43 -3.03
C SER A 86 4.54 -23.80 -4.28
N THR A 87 3.42 -23.07 -4.12
CA THR A 87 2.76 -22.44 -5.28
C THR A 87 3.66 -21.41 -5.94
N ILE A 88 4.36 -20.56 -5.18
CA ILE A 88 5.28 -19.55 -5.73
C ILE A 88 6.37 -20.23 -6.56
N ASN A 89 7.04 -21.25 -6.02
CA ASN A 89 8.07 -21.97 -6.77
C ASN A 89 7.52 -22.63 -8.03
N LYS A 90 6.31 -23.21 -7.98
CA LYS A 90 5.69 -23.82 -9.16
C LYS A 90 5.44 -22.81 -10.27
N ILE A 91 4.75 -21.70 -9.98
CA ILE A 91 4.37 -20.72 -11.01
C ILE A 91 5.60 -20.03 -11.61
N THR A 92 6.64 -19.76 -10.81
CA THR A 92 7.88 -19.14 -11.31
C THR A 92 8.62 -20.05 -12.29
N ASN A 93 8.56 -21.37 -12.08
CA ASN A 93 9.22 -22.38 -12.91
C ASN A 93 8.31 -22.99 -14.00
N GLY A 94 7.12 -22.42 -14.22
CA GLY A 94 6.20 -22.90 -15.26
C GLY A 94 5.49 -24.23 -14.94
N ILE A 95 5.49 -24.66 -13.68
CA ILE A 95 4.82 -25.89 -13.25
C ILE A 95 3.32 -25.60 -13.07
N ALA A 96 2.53 -26.01 -14.07
CA ALA A 96 1.07 -25.83 -14.14
C ALA A 96 0.32 -27.15 -13.89
N ASP A 97 0.65 -27.85 -12.80
CA ASP A 97 0.17 -29.21 -12.49
C ASP A 97 -1.23 -29.31 -11.86
N ASN A 98 -1.90 -28.19 -11.61
CA ASN A 98 -3.27 -28.15 -11.11
C ASN A 98 -4.01 -26.93 -11.66
N PHE A 99 -5.33 -26.93 -11.54
CA PHE A 99 -6.17 -25.89 -12.13
C PHE A 99 -5.73 -24.47 -11.75
N ALA A 100 -5.39 -24.24 -10.47
CA ALA A 100 -4.95 -22.93 -9.99
C ALA A 100 -3.62 -22.49 -10.62
N THR A 101 -2.61 -23.36 -10.63
CA THR A 101 -1.30 -23.04 -11.21
C THR A 101 -1.38 -22.87 -12.73
N SER A 102 -2.25 -23.61 -13.43
CA SER A 102 -2.50 -23.40 -14.86
C SER A 102 -3.17 -22.05 -15.16
N CYS A 103 -4.16 -21.64 -14.35
CA CYS A 103 -4.79 -20.31 -14.50
C CYS A 103 -3.75 -19.19 -14.32
N ILE A 104 -2.92 -19.29 -13.29
CA ILE A 104 -1.87 -18.30 -13.00
C ILE A 104 -0.83 -18.26 -14.13
N ALA A 105 -0.33 -19.42 -14.57
CA ALA A 105 0.67 -19.49 -15.64
C ALA A 105 0.15 -18.86 -16.94
N ALA A 106 -1.11 -19.14 -17.29
CA ALA A 106 -1.75 -18.52 -18.42
C ALA A 106 -1.84 -16.99 -18.22
N ALA A 107 -2.26 -16.52 -17.04
CA ALA A 107 -2.46 -15.11 -16.74
C ALA A 107 -1.17 -14.29 -16.81
N ILE A 108 -0.04 -14.89 -16.39
CA ILE A 108 1.29 -14.31 -16.60
C ILE A 108 1.55 -14.09 -18.09
N GLY A 109 1.26 -15.09 -18.95
CA GLY A 109 1.40 -14.97 -20.40
C GLY A 109 0.50 -13.88 -21.01
N ARG A 110 -0.70 -13.67 -20.44
CA ARG A 110 -1.61 -12.57 -20.81
C ARG A 110 -1.21 -11.20 -20.27
N LYS A 111 -0.24 -11.12 -19.36
CA LYS A 111 0.08 -9.92 -18.58
C LYS A 111 -1.13 -9.39 -17.80
N THR A 112 -1.98 -10.30 -17.30
CA THR A 112 -3.08 -9.97 -16.38
C THR A 112 -2.53 -9.29 -15.12
N SER A 113 -3.31 -8.43 -14.46
CA SER A 113 -2.91 -7.86 -13.17
C SER A 113 -2.92 -8.94 -12.08
N ILE A 114 -1.74 -9.36 -11.62
CA ILE A 114 -1.59 -10.40 -10.59
C ILE A 114 -1.02 -9.79 -9.31
N TYR A 115 -1.71 -10.02 -8.20
CA TYR A 115 -1.28 -9.67 -6.85
C TYR A 115 -1.00 -10.96 -6.08
N LEU A 116 0.17 -11.03 -5.45
CA LEU A 116 0.62 -12.24 -4.76
C LEU A 116 1.04 -11.88 -3.34
N ALA A 117 0.40 -12.50 -2.35
CA ALA A 117 0.67 -12.30 -0.93
C ALA A 117 1.34 -13.55 -0.33
N PRO A 118 2.69 -13.57 -0.20
CA PRO A 118 3.42 -14.73 0.31
C PRO A 118 3.00 -15.10 1.72
N SER A 119 2.88 -16.39 2.01
CA SER A 119 2.54 -16.91 3.33
C SER A 119 3.36 -18.15 3.63
N MET A 120 4.36 -18.01 4.49
CA MET A 120 5.30 -19.07 4.87
C MET A 120 6.00 -18.73 6.19
N ASN A 121 6.68 -19.70 6.82
CA ASN A 121 7.51 -19.43 7.99
C ASN A 121 8.77 -18.62 7.62
N ILE A 122 9.49 -18.12 8.63
CA ILE A 122 10.64 -17.23 8.42
C ILE A 122 11.79 -17.90 7.67
N ASP A 123 12.05 -19.18 7.90
CA ASP A 123 13.16 -19.90 7.28
C ASP A 123 12.94 -20.08 5.78
N LEU A 124 11.70 -20.41 5.39
CA LEU A 124 11.29 -20.45 3.99
C LEU A 124 11.39 -19.07 3.35
N TRP A 125 11.02 -18.01 4.08
CA TRP A 125 11.15 -16.63 3.59
C TRP A 125 12.61 -16.22 3.37
N ARG A 126 13.51 -16.59 4.28
CA ARG A 126 14.95 -16.28 4.19
C ARG A 126 15.67 -17.08 3.10
N SER A 127 15.05 -18.13 2.55
CA SER A 127 15.64 -18.95 1.49
C SER A 127 15.99 -18.12 0.25
N PRO A 128 17.21 -18.25 -0.30
CA PRO A 128 17.58 -17.56 -1.55
C PRO A 128 16.70 -18.00 -2.73
N ILE A 129 16.12 -19.19 -2.67
CA ILE A 129 15.20 -19.71 -3.69
C ILE A 129 13.94 -18.84 -3.77
N ILE A 130 13.31 -18.54 -2.62
CA ILE A 130 12.08 -17.73 -2.66
C ILE A 130 12.39 -16.30 -3.04
N GLN A 131 13.50 -15.73 -2.56
CA GLN A 131 13.92 -14.37 -2.90
C GLN A 131 14.18 -14.23 -4.40
N GLY A 132 14.91 -15.17 -5.00
CA GLY A 132 15.11 -15.22 -6.45
C GLY A 132 13.81 -15.38 -7.23
N ASN A 133 12.89 -16.22 -6.75
CA ASN A 133 11.62 -16.46 -7.42
C ASN A 133 10.65 -15.28 -7.34
N LEU A 134 10.61 -14.57 -6.22
CA LEU A 134 9.82 -13.34 -6.07
C LEU A 134 10.35 -12.24 -6.99
N ASN A 135 11.67 -12.05 -7.04
CA ASN A 135 12.30 -11.09 -7.96
C ASN A 135 11.95 -11.40 -9.42
N ARG A 136 12.02 -12.67 -9.83
CA ARG A 136 11.62 -13.10 -11.18
C ARG A 136 10.14 -12.84 -11.45
N LEU A 137 9.25 -13.11 -10.50
CA LEU A 137 7.83 -12.81 -10.66
C LEU A 137 7.56 -11.31 -10.78
N GLN A 138 8.28 -10.46 -10.04
CA GLN A 138 8.19 -9.00 -10.19
C GLN A 138 8.62 -8.55 -11.59
N GLN A 139 9.70 -9.11 -12.14
CA GLN A 139 10.13 -8.85 -13.52
C GLN A 139 9.09 -9.27 -14.56
N LEU A 140 8.27 -10.27 -14.24
CA LEU A 140 7.12 -10.71 -15.05
C LEU A 140 5.85 -9.88 -14.83
N GLY A 141 5.91 -8.81 -14.03
CA GLY A 141 4.79 -7.90 -13.77
C GLY A 141 3.87 -8.32 -12.62
N VAL A 142 4.24 -9.34 -11.84
CA VAL A 142 3.48 -9.75 -10.65
C VAL A 142 3.75 -8.80 -9.49
N LYS A 143 2.70 -8.27 -8.88
CA LYS A 143 2.77 -7.36 -7.74
C LYS A 143 2.87 -8.18 -6.45
N ILE A 144 4.04 -8.16 -5.83
CA ILE A 144 4.29 -8.86 -4.56
C ILE A 144 3.85 -7.97 -3.38
N ILE A 145 2.94 -8.48 -2.57
CA ILE A 145 2.51 -7.85 -1.32
C ILE A 145 3.37 -8.41 -0.21
N HIS A 146 4.27 -7.58 0.32
CA HIS A 146 5.27 -8.02 1.29
C HIS A 146 4.60 -8.68 2.52
N PRO A 147 5.09 -9.85 2.99
CA PRO A 147 4.56 -10.52 4.17
C PRO A 147 4.81 -9.70 5.43
N ARG A 148 4.07 -10.04 6.49
CA ARG A 148 4.30 -9.51 7.82
C ARG A 148 5.42 -10.29 8.48
N ILE A 149 6.45 -9.58 8.92
CA ILE A 149 7.64 -10.13 9.57
C ILE A 149 7.82 -9.44 10.92
N GLU A 150 7.86 -10.23 11.99
CA GLU A 150 8.02 -9.78 13.38
C GLU A 150 9.03 -10.71 14.05
N GLY A 151 10.30 -10.28 14.16
CA GLY A 151 11.40 -11.12 14.64
C GLY A 151 11.59 -12.38 13.78
N ASN A 152 11.37 -13.56 14.37
CA ASN A 152 11.41 -14.86 13.66
C ASN A 152 10.03 -15.36 13.20
N TYR A 153 9.01 -14.51 13.26
CA TYR A 153 7.69 -14.82 12.74
C TYR A 153 7.50 -14.22 11.35
N CYS A 154 7.04 -15.02 10.38
CA CYS A 154 6.64 -14.56 9.06
C CYS A 154 5.27 -15.15 8.73
N THR A 155 4.39 -14.32 8.15
CA THR A 155 3.08 -14.74 7.67
C THR A 155 2.57 -13.81 6.57
N MET A 156 1.45 -14.16 5.94
CA MET A 156 0.80 -13.29 4.96
C MET A 156 0.56 -11.89 5.55
N ALA A 157 0.68 -10.87 4.71
CA ALA A 157 0.14 -9.56 5.04
C ALA A 157 -1.32 -9.66 5.53
N TYR A 158 -1.77 -8.64 6.27
CA TYR A 158 -3.19 -8.48 6.56
C TYR A 158 -3.98 -8.54 5.25
N ALA A 159 -5.05 -9.33 5.21
CA ALA A 159 -5.79 -9.49 3.97
C ALA A 159 -6.54 -8.19 3.56
N SER A 160 -6.81 -7.28 4.51
CA SER A 160 -7.19 -5.90 4.18
C SER A 160 -6.12 -5.16 3.38
N LYS A 161 -4.82 -5.31 3.71
CA LYS A 161 -3.70 -4.78 2.90
C LYS A 161 -3.68 -5.41 1.49
N VAL A 162 -3.99 -6.70 1.38
CA VAL A 162 -4.07 -7.39 0.08
C VAL A 162 -5.16 -6.77 -0.80
N ASN A 163 -6.38 -6.64 -0.26
CA ASN A 163 -7.47 -5.98 -0.96
C ASN A 163 -7.14 -4.51 -1.27
N ASP A 164 -6.54 -3.79 -0.32
CA ASP A 164 -6.17 -2.40 -0.50
C ASP A 164 -5.14 -2.18 -1.61
N ALA A 165 -4.19 -3.10 -1.78
CA ALA A 165 -3.24 -3.07 -2.90
C ALA A 165 -3.95 -3.23 -4.25
N VAL A 166 -4.99 -4.07 -4.33
CA VAL A 166 -5.80 -4.24 -5.54
C VAL A 166 -6.60 -2.98 -5.80
N ILE A 167 -7.35 -2.51 -4.79
CA ILE A 167 -8.23 -1.34 -4.89
C ILE A 167 -7.45 -0.11 -5.31
N TYR A 168 -6.24 0.10 -4.78
CA TYR A 168 -5.38 1.25 -5.11
C TYR A 168 -5.18 1.45 -6.61
N ASP A 169 -4.98 0.35 -7.35
CA ASP A 169 -4.72 0.41 -8.77
C ASP A 169 -5.97 0.75 -9.61
N TYR A 170 -7.16 0.72 -9.00
CA TYR A 170 -8.44 1.09 -9.63
C TYR A 170 -9.12 2.31 -8.99
N GLU A 171 -8.69 2.72 -7.79
CA GLU A 171 -9.20 3.87 -7.03
C GLU A 171 -8.05 4.53 -6.27
N LYS A 172 -7.43 5.53 -6.92
CA LYS A 172 -6.27 6.24 -6.38
C LYS A 172 -6.59 7.20 -5.23
N ILE A 173 -7.82 7.70 -5.14
CA ILE A 173 -8.24 8.67 -4.13
C ILE A 173 -9.42 8.09 -3.36
N ARG A 174 -9.26 7.94 -2.05
CA ARG A 174 -10.24 7.32 -1.14
C ARG A 174 -11.01 8.31 -0.29
N PHE A 175 -10.79 9.61 -0.50
CA PHE A 175 -11.46 10.70 0.22
C PHE A 175 -12.27 11.56 -0.73
N GLN A 176 -13.30 12.21 -0.20
CA GLN A 176 -14.08 13.20 -0.96
C GLN A 176 -13.23 14.45 -1.17
N SER A 177 -13.12 14.90 -2.42
CA SER A 177 -12.38 16.11 -2.74
C SER A 177 -13.17 16.99 -3.69
N LYS A 178 -12.91 18.29 -3.60
CA LYS A 178 -13.49 19.32 -4.46
C LYS A 178 -12.37 20.24 -4.93
N GLU A 179 -12.16 20.27 -6.23
CA GLU A 179 -11.32 21.27 -6.87
C GLU A 179 -12.03 22.63 -6.82
N GLU A 180 -11.37 23.62 -6.25
CA GLU A 180 -11.83 25.01 -6.26
C GLU A 180 -11.36 25.72 -7.53
N ASN A 181 -12.12 26.72 -7.97
CA ASN A 181 -11.87 27.39 -9.25
C ASN A 181 -10.46 28.02 -9.30
N LEU A 182 -9.56 27.44 -10.09
CA LEU A 182 -8.18 27.90 -10.21
C LEU A 182 -8.08 29.37 -10.64
N MET A 183 -9.00 29.90 -11.47
CA MET A 183 -8.96 31.30 -11.88
C MET A 183 -9.19 32.26 -10.70
N GLN A 184 -10.04 31.89 -9.75
CA GLN A 184 -10.30 32.67 -8.54
C GLN A 184 -9.06 32.74 -7.63
N TYR A 185 -8.30 31.64 -7.54
CA TYR A 185 -7.16 31.50 -6.65
C TYR A 185 -5.80 31.67 -7.34
N GLN A 186 -5.79 31.96 -8.65
CA GLN A 186 -4.59 31.88 -9.49
C GLN A 186 -3.44 32.75 -8.99
N LYS A 187 -3.76 33.96 -8.52
CA LYS A 187 -2.75 34.92 -8.03
C LYS A 187 -2.09 34.42 -6.76
N GLN A 188 -2.88 33.95 -5.79
CA GLN A 188 -2.39 33.39 -4.53
C GLN A 188 -1.59 32.11 -4.78
N TYR A 189 -2.12 31.23 -5.62
CA TYR A 189 -1.48 29.95 -5.94
C TYR A 189 -0.12 30.14 -6.63
N LYS A 190 -0.03 31.01 -7.64
CA LYS A 190 1.25 31.36 -8.28
C LYS A 190 2.26 31.97 -7.30
N LYS A 191 1.78 32.82 -6.38
CA LYS A 191 2.64 33.40 -5.34
C LYS A 191 3.21 32.30 -4.43
N LEU A 192 2.37 31.39 -3.93
CA LEU A 192 2.79 30.26 -3.11
C LEU A 192 3.82 29.38 -3.84
N LEU A 193 3.57 29.02 -5.10
CA LEU A 193 4.53 28.26 -5.91
C LEU A 193 5.87 28.99 -6.04
N SER A 194 5.85 30.27 -6.43
CA SER A 194 7.09 31.05 -6.60
C SER A 194 7.93 31.17 -5.31
N THR A 195 7.29 31.07 -4.14
CA THR A 195 7.97 31.15 -2.83
C THR A 195 8.48 29.79 -2.36
N HIS A 196 7.70 28.72 -2.52
CA HIS A 196 7.94 27.45 -1.82
C HIS A 196 8.34 26.27 -2.74
N TYR A 197 8.19 26.40 -4.06
CA TYR A 197 8.48 25.29 -4.99
C TYR A 197 9.92 24.79 -4.86
N ILE A 198 10.89 25.69 -4.82
CA ILE A 198 12.31 25.31 -4.71
C ILE A 198 12.60 24.60 -3.39
N GLU A 199 11.98 25.01 -2.28
CA GLU A 199 12.12 24.35 -0.99
C GLU A 199 11.58 22.91 -1.03
N MET A 200 10.37 22.72 -1.57
CA MET A 200 9.76 21.40 -1.73
C MET A 200 10.57 20.50 -2.68
N LYS A 201 11.05 21.05 -3.80
CA LYS A 201 11.89 20.33 -4.75
C LYS A 201 13.20 19.85 -4.10
N ASN A 202 13.90 20.75 -3.40
CA ASN A 202 15.15 20.41 -2.72
C ASN A 202 14.95 19.35 -1.62
N ALA A 203 13.84 19.44 -0.87
CA ALA A 203 13.48 18.42 0.11
C ALA A 203 13.30 17.03 -0.54
N GLY A 204 12.62 16.99 -1.68
CA GLY A 204 12.47 15.80 -2.51
C GLY A 204 13.80 15.17 -2.95
N GLU A 205 14.68 15.99 -3.53
CA GLU A 205 16.03 15.58 -3.95
C GLU A 205 16.86 15.06 -2.75
N ARG A 206 16.72 15.71 -1.58
CA ARG A 206 17.40 15.32 -0.34
C ARG A 206 16.92 13.99 0.21
N ILE A 207 15.63 13.68 0.13
CA ILE A 207 15.09 12.36 0.53
C ILE A 207 15.74 11.26 -0.32
N VAL A 208 15.89 11.49 -1.63
CA VAL A 208 16.53 10.52 -2.54
C VAL A 208 18.02 10.40 -2.26
N SER A 209 18.75 11.51 -2.16
CA SER A 209 20.20 11.48 -1.91
C SER A 209 20.57 10.90 -0.54
N SER A 210 19.64 10.94 0.43
CA SER A 210 19.78 10.30 1.74
C SER A 210 19.44 8.80 1.74
N GLY A 211 19.05 8.22 0.60
CA GLY A 211 18.70 6.81 0.46
C GLY A 211 17.35 6.42 1.07
N LEU A 212 16.51 7.39 1.43
CA LEU A 212 15.20 7.14 2.04
C LEU A 212 14.12 6.78 1.02
N SER A 213 14.30 7.17 -0.25
CA SER A 213 13.40 6.81 -1.34
C SER A 213 14.18 6.61 -2.63
N ASN A 214 13.62 5.81 -3.54
CA ASN A 214 14.07 5.75 -4.93
C ASN A 214 13.47 6.87 -5.81
N GLY A 215 12.73 7.81 -5.19
CA GLY A 215 12.18 9.01 -5.84
C GLY A 215 10.76 8.87 -6.38
N SER A 216 10.20 7.66 -6.45
CA SER A 216 8.92 7.40 -7.14
C SER A 216 7.68 7.35 -6.24
N LYS A 217 7.86 7.20 -4.92
CA LYS A 217 6.75 6.99 -3.97
C LYS A 217 6.97 7.78 -2.68
N GLY A 218 5.87 8.20 -2.08
CA GLY A 218 5.82 9.03 -0.87
C GLY A 218 5.06 10.33 -1.13
N CYS A 219 5.04 11.18 -0.12
CA CYS A 219 4.36 12.47 -0.18
C CYS A 219 5.05 13.48 0.74
N ILE A 220 5.22 14.70 0.27
CA ILE A 220 5.76 15.80 1.08
C ILE A 220 4.73 16.93 1.15
N SER A 221 4.66 17.59 2.30
CA SER A 221 3.79 18.75 2.48
C SER A 221 4.40 19.76 3.43
N MET A 222 3.96 21.01 3.32
CA MET A 222 4.31 22.08 4.24
C MET A 222 3.14 23.03 4.49
N LYS A 223 2.98 23.49 5.74
CA LYS A 223 2.00 24.53 6.10
C LYS A 223 2.30 25.83 5.37
N VAL A 224 1.24 26.51 4.97
CA VAL A 224 1.26 27.88 4.47
C VAL A 224 0.19 28.69 5.23
N PRO A 225 0.11 30.03 5.11
CA PRO A 225 -0.80 30.83 5.94
C PRO A 225 -2.27 30.38 5.92
N ILE A 226 -2.73 29.81 4.80
CA ILE A 226 -4.05 29.18 4.69
C ILE A 226 -3.85 27.76 4.16
N GLY A 227 -4.01 26.76 5.03
CA GLY A 227 -3.87 25.35 4.66
C GLY A 227 -2.41 24.92 4.46
N PHE A 228 -2.15 24.10 3.44
CA PHE A 228 -0.81 23.56 3.18
C PHE A 228 -0.59 23.24 1.70
N LEU A 229 0.67 23.26 1.26
CA LEU A 229 1.08 22.72 -0.03
C LEU A 229 1.42 21.23 0.15
N ILE A 230 1.08 20.41 -0.83
CA ILE A 230 1.35 18.97 -0.83
C ILE A 230 1.72 18.50 -2.24
N SER A 231 2.57 17.49 -2.33
CA SER A 231 2.82 16.82 -3.61
C SER A 231 1.55 16.13 -4.12
N SER A 232 1.33 16.18 -5.42
CA SER A 232 0.16 15.61 -6.08
C SER A 232 0.17 14.08 -6.15
N SER A 233 -1.00 13.49 -6.37
CA SER A 233 -1.12 12.03 -6.53
C SER A 233 -0.32 11.56 -7.74
N GLY A 234 0.60 10.61 -7.52
CA GLY A 234 1.47 10.05 -8.56
C GLY A 234 2.71 10.90 -8.88
N ALA A 235 2.99 11.97 -8.13
CA ALA A 235 4.20 12.76 -8.28
C ALA A 235 5.46 11.96 -7.90
N GLU A 236 6.54 12.14 -8.66
CA GLU A 236 7.86 11.65 -8.30
C GLU A 236 8.50 12.62 -7.30
N ILE A 237 8.47 12.28 -6.01
CA ILE A 237 8.98 13.16 -4.94
C ILE A 237 10.45 13.56 -5.15
N GLY A 238 11.25 12.72 -5.81
CA GLY A 238 12.65 13.03 -6.11
C GLY A 238 12.88 14.02 -7.25
N ASN A 239 11.83 14.34 -8.02
CA ASN A 239 11.90 15.14 -9.23
C ASN A 239 10.61 15.96 -9.42
N LEU A 240 10.23 16.70 -8.37
CA LEU A 240 9.00 17.48 -8.36
C LEU A 240 9.04 18.63 -9.38
N LYS A 241 7.95 18.78 -10.12
CA LYS A 241 7.66 19.95 -10.98
C LYS A 241 6.65 20.85 -10.29
N GLU A 242 6.53 22.10 -10.74
CA GLU A 242 5.50 23.01 -10.22
C GLU A 242 4.08 22.47 -10.41
N SER A 243 3.83 21.70 -11.47
CA SER A 243 2.55 21.02 -11.73
C SER A 243 2.21 19.91 -10.73
N ASP A 244 3.21 19.47 -9.97
CA ASP A 244 3.12 18.36 -9.02
C ASP A 244 2.94 18.87 -7.59
N ILE A 245 2.79 20.18 -7.41
CA ILE A 245 2.39 20.78 -6.14
C ILE A 245 0.90 21.08 -6.22
N THR A 246 0.20 20.85 -5.13
CA THR A 246 -1.21 21.18 -4.97
C THR A 246 -1.41 21.94 -3.68
N TRP A 247 -2.25 22.97 -3.70
CA TRP A 247 -2.61 23.72 -2.52
C TRP A 247 -3.91 23.19 -1.93
N VAL A 248 -3.84 22.67 -0.70
CA VAL A 248 -5.00 22.28 0.09
C VAL A 248 -5.43 23.47 0.95
N LEU A 249 -6.64 23.97 0.70
CA LEU A 249 -7.20 25.15 1.36
C LEU A 249 -7.76 24.83 2.75
N GLY A 250 -8.33 23.64 2.90
CA GLY A 250 -9.17 23.28 4.03
C GLY A 250 -10.08 22.09 3.72
N ARG A 251 -11.14 21.93 4.51
CA ARG A 251 -12.21 20.97 4.24
C ARG A 251 -13.58 21.52 4.66
N ASP A 252 -14.62 21.07 3.97
CA ASP A 252 -16.01 21.15 4.45
C ASP A 252 -16.44 19.74 4.82
N ASP A 253 -16.78 19.51 6.09
CA ASP A 253 -17.03 18.17 6.63
C ASP A 253 -15.89 17.19 6.29
N ASN A 254 -16.14 16.21 5.41
CA ASN A 254 -15.18 15.23 4.95
C ASN A 254 -14.63 15.51 3.53
N THR A 255 -15.01 16.65 2.92
CA THR A 255 -14.59 17.03 1.58
C THR A 255 -13.39 17.97 1.62
N ILE A 256 -12.23 17.51 1.15
CA ILE A 256 -11.01 18.33 1.03
C ILE A 256 -11.14 19.30 -0.14
N LYS A 257 -10.90 20.59 0.14
CA LYS A 257 -10.86 21.65 -0.88
C LYS A 257 -9.42 21.92 -1.31
N TRP A 258 -9.19 21.95 -2.62
CA TRP A 258 -7.85 22.11 -3.15
C TRP A 258 -7.81 22.90 -4.46
N VAL A 259 -6.64 23.43 -4.79
CA VAL A 259 -6.33 24.19 -6.01
C VAL A 259 -5.00 23.68 -6.56
N GLY A 260 -4.98 23.27 -7.82
CA GLY A 260 -3.77 22.76 -8.46
C GLY A 260 -4.04 22.24 -9.87
N SER A 261 -3.00 21.86 -10.59
CA SER A 261 -3.13 21.25 -11.93
C SER A 261 -3.50 19.76 -11.86
N THR A 262 -3.24 19.14 -10.71
CA THR A 262 -3.43 17.72 -10.45
C THR A 262 -4.01 17.55 -9.05
N CYS A 263 -4.75 16.45 -8.82
CA CYS A 263 -5.34 16.18 -7.51
C CYS A 263 -4.24 15.98 -6.45
N PRO A 264 -4.44 16.41 -5.19
CA PRO A 264 -3.46 16.21 -4.14
C PRO A 264 -3.25 14.72 -3.83
N SER A 265 -2.15 14.41 -3.14
CA SER A 265 -1.80 13.04 -2.71
C SER A 265 -2.97 12.30 -2.04
N SER A 266 -3.02 10.98 -2.23
CA SER A 266 -3.97 10.10 -1.51
C SER A 266 -3.83 10.21 0.00
N GLU A 267 -2.65 10.59 0.51
CA GLU A 267 -2.38 10.74 1.94
C GLU A 267 -2.81 12.10 2.53
N THR A 268 -3.44 12.97 1.74
CA THR A 268 -3.87 14.30 2.19
C THR A 268 -4.67 14.27 3.50
N PRO A 269 -5.61 13.33 3.74
CA PRO A 269 -6.32 13.25 5.02
C PRO A 269 -5.39 13.06 6.23
N MET A 270 -4.33 12.26 6.09
CA MET A 270 -3.35 12.04 7.15
C MET A 270 -2.58 13.34 7.44
N HIS A 271 -2.05 13.98 6.40
CA HIS A 271 -1.32 15.25 6.53
C HIS A 271 -2.21 16.34 7.17
N PHE A 272 -3.47 16.41 6.73
CA PHE A 272 -4.46 17.33 7.30
C PHE A 272 -4.62 17.12 8.80
N LYS A 273 -4.79 15.87 9.25
CA LYS A 273 -4.95 15.55 10.67
C LYS A 273 -3.72 15.90 11.50
N MET A 274 -2.52 15.67 10.96
CA MET A 274 -1.26 16.05 11.62
C MET A 274 -1.24 17.57 11.86
N TYR A 275 -1.57 18.37 10.85
CA TYR A 275 -1.61 19.82 10.98
C TYR A 275 -2.73 20.35 11.88
N GLU A 276 -3.89 19.67 11.92
CA GLU A 276 -5.05 20.00 12.77
C GLU A 276 -4.74 19.77 14.26
N HIS A 277 -3.97 18.73 14.60
CA HIS A 277 -3.76 18.32 16.00
C HIS A 277 -2.37 18.63 16.57
N LEU A 278 -1.40 18.98 15.72
CA LEU A 278 -0.01 19.24 16.12
C LEU A 278 0.36 20.67 15.70
N PRO A 279 0.24 21.67 16.61
CA PRO A 279 0.39 23.08 16.27
C PRO A 279 1.81 23.43 15.80
N ASP A 280 2.83 22.82 16.40
CA ASP A 280 4.25 23.08 16.10
C ASP A 280 4.74 22.42 14.80
N VAL A 281 3.92 21.58 14.17
CA VAL A 281 4.27 20.88 12.94
C VAL A 281 3.96 21.77 11.75
N ASN A 282 4.99 22.07 10.94
CA ASN A 282 4.87 22.82 9.69
C ASN A 282 5.26 22.01 8.45
N ALA A 283 5.78 20.80 8.63
CA ALA A 283 6.10 19.91 7.54
C ALA A 283 5.80 18.46 7.92
N VAL A 284 5.31 17.69 6.94
CA VAL A 284 5.03 16.27 7.07
C VAL A 284 5.56 15.57 5.84
N ILE A 285 6.30 14.49 6.06
CA ILE A 285 6.88 13.63 5.03
C ILE A 285 6.34 12.23 5.25
N HIS A 286 5.85 11.63 4.18
CA HIS A 286 5.51 10.22 4.10
C HIS A 286 6.42 9.55 3.08
N GLY A 287 6.99 8.42 3.46
CA GLY A 287 7.86 7.60 2.62
C GLY A 287 7.46 6.13 2.62
N HIS A 288 8.12 5.35 1.76
CA HIS A 288 7.95 3.90 1.66
C HIS A 288 9.31 3.21 1.54
N CYS A 289 10.28 3.57 2.37
CA CYS A 289 11.57 2.92 2.36
C CYS A 289 11.40 1.45 2.80
N PRO A 290 11.64 0.42 1.96
CA PRO A 290 11.38 -0.96 2.36
C PRO A 290 12.21 -1.40 3.58
N GLN A 291 13.42 -0.85 3.72
CA GLN A 291 14.29 -1.13 4.87
C GLN A 291 13.69 -0.60 6.19
N ILE A 292 13.02 0.56 6.15
CA ILE A 292 12.36 1.13 7.33
C ILE A 292 10.99 0.45 7.51
N THR A 293 10.19 0.45 6.45
CA THR A 293 8.82 -0.07 6.44
C THR A 293 8.76 -1.56 6.74
N TYR A 294 9.77 -2.38 6.44
CA TYR A 294 9.74 -3.83 6.70
C TYR A 294 10.93 -4.34 7.54
N GLY A 295 11.85 -3.45 7.91
CA GLY A 295 12.98 -3.80 8.76
C GLY A 295 12.54 -4.18 10.17
N VAL A 296 13.19 -5.21 10.71
CA VAL A 296 12.95 -5.72 12.06
C VAL A 296 13.46 -4.76 13.14
N ASP A 297 14.48 -3.95 12.81
CA ASP A 297 15.12 -3.00 13.73
C ASP A 297 14.24 -1.78 14.07
N TYR A 298 13.13 -1.59 13.34
CA TYR A 298 12.24 -0.43 13.51
C TYR A 298 10.87 -0.79 14.12
N GLU A 299 10.71 -1.99 14.66
CA GLU A 299 9.43 -2.50 15.15
C GLU A 299 8.81 -1.64 16.27
N GLN A 300 9.66 -1.04 17.11
CA GLN A 300 9.29 -0.11 18.18
C GLN A 300 8.66 1.19 17.70
N TYR A 301 8.82 1.57 16.43
CA TYR A 301 8.21 2.76 15.82
C TYR A 301 6.90 2.45 15.08
N ARG A 302 6.52 1.18 15.04
CA ARG A 302 5.48 0.67 14.15
C ARG A 302 4.13 0.56 14.85
N THR A 303 3.07 0.93 14.15
CA THR A 303 1.70 0.68 14.63
C THR A 303 1.49 -0.82 14.90
N LYS A 304 0.65 -1.16 15.89
CA LYS A 304 0.38 -2.56 16.23
C LYS A 304 -0.28 -3.32 15.08
N GLU A 305 -1.19 -2.67 14.38
CA GLU A 305 -1.98 -3.25 13.29
C GLU A 305 -1.79 -2.44 12.00
N TYR A 306 -2.13 -3.06 10.86
CA TYR A 306 -2.27 -2.35 9.60
C TYR A 306 -3.42 -1.35 9.68
N LEU A 307 -3.16 -0.14 9.23
CA LEU A 307 -4.15 0.92 9.17
C LEU A 307 -4.42 1.27 7.71
N ARG A 308 -5.70 1.27 7.33
CA ARG A 308 -6.13 1.61 5.97
C ARG A 308 -5.83 3.08 5.67
N TYR A 309 -4.93 3.31 4.73
CA TYR A 309 -4.43 4.64 4.35
C TYR A 309 -5.46 5.45 3.54
N GLY A 310 -5.14 6.73 3.34
CA GLY A 310 -5.99 7.67 2.60
C GLY A 310 -7.31 8.04 3.28
N THR A 311 -7.39 7.88 4.61
CA THR A 311 -8.56 8.22 5.42
C THR A 311 -8.20 9.20 6.54
N PHE A 312 -9.18 9.94 7.06
CA PHE A 312 -8.96 10.81 8.23
C PHE A 312 -8.66 9.98 9.50
N GLU A 313 -9.35 8.85 9.67
CA GLU A 313 -9.14 7.92 10.79
C GLU A 313 -7.70 7.39 10.83
N PHE A 314 -7.09 7.16 9.67
CA PHE A 314 -5.67 6.79 9.58
C PHE A 314 -4.75 7.83 10.24
N GLY A 315 -4.95 9.12 9.91
CA GLY A 315 -4.20 10.21 10.53
C GLY A 315 -4.39 10.29 12.05
N GLU A 316 -5.64 10.16 12.52
CA GLU A 316 -5.96 10.19 13.95
C GLU A 316 -5.30 9.05 14.72
N LYS A 317 -5.34 7.82 14.18
CA LYS A 317 -4.69 6.66 14.79
C LYS A 317 -3.17 6.80 14.83
N LEU A 318 -2.55 7.35 13.79
CA LEU A 318 -1.11 7.62 13.79
C LEU A 318 -0.72 8.65 14.85
N ILE A 319 -1.46 9.75 14.96
CA ILE A 319 -1.22 10.78 15.98
C ILE A 319 -1.35 10.19 17.39
N LYS A 320 -2.38 9.37 17.62
CA LYS A 320 -2.55 8.67 18.90
C LYS A 320 -1.34 7.80 19.20
N HIS A 321 -0.87 7.01 18.24
CA HIS A 321 0.32 6.18 18.40
C HIS A 321 1.58 7.01 18.67
N MET A 322 1.81 8.12 17.95
CA MET A 322 2.95 9.01 18.19
C MET A 322 2.96 9.59 19.62
N LYS A 323 1.78 9.91 20.16
CA LYS A 323 1.61 10.41 21.53
C LYS A 323 1.87 9.33 22.58
N GLU A 324 1.35 8.12 22.39
CA GLU A 324 1.52 6.99 23.31
C GLU A 324 2.99 6.60 23.50
N TYR A 325 3.85 6.84 22.50
CA TYR A 325 5.27 6.47 22.53
C TYR A 325 6.20 7.67 22.81
N GLY A 326 5.71 8.68 23.53
CA GLY A 326 6.51 9.79 24.05
C GLY A 326 6.58 11.02 23.15
N GLY A 327 5.57 11.25 22.29
CA GLY A 327 5.51 12.45 21.44
C GLY A 327 6.54 12.42 20.31
N ARG A 328 6.70 11.27 19.66
CA ARG A 328 7.72 11.08 18.61
C ARG A 328 7.40 11.92 17.39
N ASN A 329 8.44 12.44 16.74
CA ASN A 329 8.33 13.10 15.44
C ASN A 329 8.39 12.12 14.25
N PHE A 330 8.21 10.83 14.52
CA PHE A 330 8.37 9.74 13.57
C PHE A 330 7.48 8.55 13.97
N VAL A 331 6.82 7.94 12.98
CA VAL A 331 6.01 6.73 13.14
C VAL A 331 6.06 5.90 11.86
N ILE A 332 5.97 4.58 11.99
CA ILE A 332 5.81 3.66 10.87
C ILE A 332 4.39 3.13 10.88
N ALA A 333 3.61 3.48 9.86
CA ALA A 333 2.36 2.81 9.60
C ALA A 333 2.70 1.38 9.15
N ARG A 334 2.35 0.38 9.97
CA ARG A 334 2.66 -1.03 9.70
C ARG A 334 2.23 -1.37 8.28
N ASP A 335 3.11 -2.04 7.56
CA ASP A 335 2.84 -2.54 6.21
C ASP A 335 2.54 -1.46 5.15
N HIS A 336 2.65 -0.18 5.48
CA HIS A 336 2.32 0.91 4.58
C HIS A 336 3.54 1.80 4.30
N GLY A 337 4.08 2.47 5.31
CA GLY A 337 5.19 3.39 5.14
C GLY A 337 5.50 4.20 6.39
N GLU A 338 6.63 4.88 6.38
CA GLU A 338 7.05 5.80 7.43
C GLU A 338 6.45 7.20 7.27
N VAL A 339 6.26 7.89 8.40
CA VAL A 339 5.78 9.27 8.47
C VAL A 339 6.67 10.03 9.46
N ALA A 340 7.17 11.18 9.03
CA ALA A 340 7.93 12.10 9.86
C ALA A 340 7.34 13.49 9.83
N ILE A 341 7.43 14.17 10.97
CA ILE A 341 6.93 15.53 11.15
C ILE A 341 8.06 16.46 11.60
N GLY A 342 7.94 17.75 11.32
CA GLY A 342 8.92 18.75 11.73
C GLY A 342 8.41 20.17 11.63
N THR A 343 9.18 21.11 12.19
CA THR A 343 8.95 22.55 12.08
C THR A 343 9.36 23.12 10.72
N SER A 344 10.06 22.33 9.90
CA SER A 344 10.41 22.59 8.51
C SER A 344 10.58 21.26 7.77
N LEU A 345 10.62 21.29 6.42
CA LEU A 345 10.88 20.10 5.61
C LEU A 345 12.22 19.46 6.00
N ASP A 346 13.27 20.27 6.19
CA ASP A 346 14.58 19.76 6.63
C ASP A 346 14.53 19.06 7.97
N LYS A 347 13.78 19.58 8.95
CA LYS A 347 13.63 18.93 10.25
C LYS A 347 12.85 17.63 10.18
N ALA A 348 11.83 17.56 9.33
CA ALA A 348 11.12 16.30 9.10
C ALA A 348 12.05 15.25 8.47
N ILE A 349 12.90 15.63 7.51
CA ILE A 349 13.91 14.73 6.90
C ILE A 349 14.94 14.28 7.95
N ASP A 350 15.49 15.22 8.73
CA ASP A 350 16.46 14.94 9.80
C ASP A 350 15.92 13.89 10.77
N ASN A 351 14.63 13.98 11.13
CA ASN A 351 13.99 13.03 12.03
C ASN A 351 13.95 11.62 11.46
N VAL A 352 13.77 11.44 10.15
CA VAL A 352 13.88 10.11 9.51
C VAL A 352 15.33 9.62 9.53
N ILE A 353 16.26 10.46 9.08
CA ILE A 353 17.69 10.11 8.98
C ILE A 353 18.26 9.72 10.33
N LYS A 354 17.89 10.45 11.39
CA LYS A 354 18.35 10.18 12.76
C LYS A 354 17.97 8.77 13.21
N ILE A 355 16.74 8.34 12.93
CA ILE A 355 16.27 6.98 13.26
C ILE A 355 17.07 5.94 12.47
N CYS A 356 17.28 6.16 11.17
CA CYS A 356 18.06 5.24 10.33
C CYS A 356 19.54 5.11 10.77
N ASN A 357 20.15 6.19 11.25
CA ASN A 357 21.55 6.21 11.67
C ASN A 357 21.77 5.70 13.10
N TYR A 358 20.82 5.93 14.00
CA TYR A 358 20.91 5.46 15.39
C TYR A 358 20.96 3.93 15.46
N GLU A 359 20.09 3.24 14.73
CA GLU A 359 20.06 1.77 14.66
C GLU A 359 21.32 1.18 14.01
N ARG A 360 21.92 1.87 13.02
CA ARG A 360 23.20 1.44 12.42
C ARG A 360 24.36 1.49 13.41
N LEU A 361 24.36 2.42 14.36
CA LEU A 361 25.42 2.53 15.36
C LEU A 361 25.29 1.48 16.46
N GLU A 362 24.06 1.10 16.86
CA GLU A 362 23.86 0.02 17.82
C GLU A 362 24.34 -1.34 17.27
N ILE A 363 24.13 -1.60 15.97
CA ILE A 363 24.58 -2.82 15.29
C ILE A 363 26.12 -2.94 15.21
N ILE A 364 26.83 -1.82 15.09
CA ILE A 364 28.32 -1.82 15.05
C ILE A 364 28.92 -1.97 16.47
N SER A 365 28.13 -1.66 17.50
CA SER A 365 28.54 -1.74 18.91
C SER A 365 28.22 -3.07 19.61
N GLN A 366 27.58 -4.00 18.89
CA GLN A 366 27.34 -5.40 19.30
C GLN A 366 28.22 -6.34 18.47
#